data_AF-A0A2W2CL72-F1
#
_entry.id   AF-A0A2W2CL72-F1
#
_cell.length_a   1.000
_cell.length_b   1.000
_cell.length_c   1.000
_cell.angle_alpha   90.00
_cell.angle_beta   90.00
_cell.angle_gamma   90.00
#
_symmetry.space_group_name_H-M   'P 1'
#
loop_
_entity.id
_entity.type
_entity.pdbx_description
1 polymer ?
#
loop_
_entity_poly.entity_id
_entity_poly.type
_entity_poly.pdbx_seq_one_letter_code
_entity_poly.pdbx_strand_id
1 'polypeptide(L)' 'MDTTTRTGSPLRQRMIEDMRMRKLEPRTQQGYIRAVRKLTEFLKRSPDTATVEDLRSFQLHLVDTGTSPI' A
#
# COMPACT_ATOMS: atom_id res chain seq x y z
N MET A 1 -24.36 -1.90 17.66
CA MET A 1 -24.37 -2.75 16.47
C MET A 1 -23.93 -1.86 15.33
N ASP A 2 -22.66 -1.92 14.94
CA ASP A 2 -22.13 -1.11 13.84
C ASP A 2 -21.43 -2.02 12.84
N THR A 3 -22.24 -2.77 12.12
CA THR A 3 -21.86 -3.49 10.90
C THR A 3 -21.73 -2.49 9.75
N THR A 4 -20.78 -1.56 9.84
CA THR A 4 -20.32 -0.81 8.66
C THR A 4 -19.30 -1.68 7.95
N THR A 5 -19.81 -2.49 7.01
CA THR A 5 -19.13 -2.96 5.78
C THR A 5 -17.60 -2.81 5.80
N ARG A 6 -16.92 -3.72 6.50
CA ARG A 6 -15.45 -3.81 6.52
C ARG A 6 -14.97 -4.61 5.31
N THR A 7 -15.22 -4.11 4.10
CA THR A 7 -14.77 -4.72 2.83
C THR A 7 -13.28 -4.45 2.58
N GLY A 8 -12.43 -4.81 3.55
CA GLY A 8 -10.99 -4.61 3.47
C GLY A 8 -10.23 -5.34 4.57
N SER A 9 -9.00 -5.75 4.28
CA SER A 9 -8.12 -6.33 5.29
C SER A 9 -7.88 -5.35 6.45
N PRO A 10 -7.64 -5.82 7.69
CA PRO A 10 -7.32 -4.94 8.83
C PRO A 10 -6.16 -3.98 8.53
N LEU A 11 -5.15 -4.45 7.79
CA LEU A 11 -4.02 -3.62 7.34
C LEU A 11 -4.45 -2.45 6.46
N ARG A 12 -5.37 -2.68 5.51
CA ARG A 12 -5.89 -1.63 4.62
C ARG A 12 -6.67 -0.58 5.41
N GLN A 13 -7.46 -1.01 6.39
CA GLN A 13 -8.22 -0.10 7.24
C GLN A 13 -7.30 0.82 8.05
N ARG A 14 -6.30 0.24 8.73
CA ARG A 14 -5.30 0.99 9.49
C ARG A 14 -4.60 2.03 8.62
N MET A 15 -4.19 1.64 7.41
CA MET A 15 -3.55 2.55 6.46
C MET A 15 -4.45 3.76 6.11
N ILE A 16 -5.74 3.53 5.87
CA ILE A 16 -6.70 4.62 5.58
C ILE A 16 -6.86 5.55 6.79
N GLU A 17 -6.97 4.99 7.98
CA GLU A 17 -7.10 5.75 9.23
C GLU A 17 -5.86 6.61 9.48
N ASP A 18 -4.65 6.06 9.30
CA ASP A 18 -3.38 6.78 9.45
C ASP A 18 -3.28 7.95 8.45
N MET A 19 -3.66 7.71 7.19
CA MET A 19 -3.66 8.77 6.16
C MET A 19 -4.70 9.86 6.45
N ARG A 20 -5.87 9.49 6.97
CA ARG A 20 -6.90 10.44 7.41
C ARG A 20 -6.41 11.28 8.59
N MET A 21 -5.76 10.66 9.59
CA MET A 21 -5.18 11.36 10.74
C MET A 21 -4.15 12.40 10.31
N ARG A 22 -3.36 12.08 9.28
CA ARG A 22 -2.37 12.97 8.65
C ARG A 22 -2.96 13.99 7.69
N LYS A 23 -4.28 14.01 7.51
CA LYS A 23 -5.01 14.90 6.57
C LYS A 23 -4.47 14.84 5.13
N LEU A 24 -4.07 13.65 4.67
CA LEU A 24 -3.64 13.48 3.28
C LEU A 24 -4.84 13.66 2.34
N GLU A 25 -4.64 14.38 1.24
CA GLU A 25 -5.65 14.56 0.21
C GLU A 25 -6.15 13.22 -0.35
N PRO A 26 -7.45 13.08 -0.71
CA PRO A 26 -8.01 11.82 -1.20
C PRO A 26 -7.25 11.23 -2.39
N ARG A 27 -6.74 12.09 -3.29
CA ARG A 27 -5.89 11.67 -4.42
C ARG A 27 -4.59 11.02 -3.94
N THR A 28 -3.95 11.60 -2.93
CA THR A 28 -2.73 11.07 -2.31
C THR A 28 -3.01 9.75 -1.60
N GLN A 29 -4.13 9.63 -0.89
CA GLN A 29 -4.55 8.38 -0.25
C GLN A 29 -4.70 7.25 -1.28
N GLN A 30 -5.39 7.54 -2.39
CA GLN A 30 -5.55 6.58 -3.48
C GLN A 30 -4.20 6.17 -4.10
N GLY A 31 -3.27 7.12 -4.25
CA GLY A 31 -1.91 6.87 -4.72
C GLY A 31 -1.17 5.86 -3.83
N TYR A 32 -1.18 6.08 -2.51
CA TYR A 32 -0.55 5.17 -1.56
C TYR A 32 -1.22 3.79 -1.53
N ILE A 33 -2.55 3.71 -1.56
CA ILE A 33 -3.26 2.42 -1.62
C ILE A 33 -2.87 1.63 -2.89
N ARG A 34 -2.76 2.31 -4.04
CA ARG A 34 -2.31 1.69 -5.29
C ARG A 34 -0.87 1.18 -5.18
N ALA A 35 0.03 1.93 -4.53
CA ALA A 35 1.41 1.51 -4.32
C ALA A 35 1.49 0.23 -3.45
N VAL A 36 0.76 0.16 -2.34
CA VAL A 36 0.72 -1.04 -1.48
C VAL A 36 0.09 -2.23 -2.19
N ARG A 37 -0.91 -2.00 -3.05
CA ARG A 37 -1.47 -3.05 -3.91
C ARG A 37 -0.41 -3.62 -4.86
N LYS A 38 0.37 -2.77 -5.54
CA LYS A 38 1.47 -3.22 -6.41
C LYS A 38 2.51 -4.04 -5.63
N LEU A 39 2.87 -3.61 -4.42
CA LEU A 39 3.77 -4.36 -3.55
C LEU A 39 3.18 -5.74 -3.22
N THR A 40 1.89 -5.82 -2.89
CA THR A 40 1.21 -7.09 -2.61
C THR A 40 1.24 -8.03 -3.83
N GLU A 41 0.98 -7.49 -5.03
CA GLU A 41 1.04 -8.23 -6.28
C GLU A 41 2.47 -8.75 -6.57
N PHE A 42 3.49 -7.93 -6.31
CA PHE A 42 4.90 -8.33 -6.44
C PHE A 42 5.30 -9.44 -5.46
N LEU A 43 4.94 -9.30 -4.18
CA LEU A 43 5.31 -10.26 -3.13
C LEU A 43 4.50 -11.56 -3.16
N LYS A 44 3.31 -11.55 -3.77
CA LYS A 44 2.35 -12.67 -3.77
C LYS A 44 1.94 -13.15 -2.37
N ARG A 45 2.11 -12.28 -1.37
CA ARG A 45 1.75 -12.49 0.04
C ARG A 45 1.37 -11.16 0.67
N SER A 46 0.84 -11.21 1.89
CA SER A 46 0.43 -10.01 2.61
C SER A 46 1.63 -9.08 2.89
N PRO A 47 1.51 -7.76 2.63
CA PRO A 47 2.64 -6.82 2.72
C PRO A 47 3.03 -6.45 4.16
N ASP A 48 2.26 -6.86 5.16
CA ASP A 48 2.65 -6.79 6.58
C ASP A 48 3.85 -7.68 6.91
N THR A 49 4.14 -8.67 6.07
CA THR A 49 5.29 -9.57 6.22
C THR A 49 6.51 -9.13 5.39
N ALA A 50 6.45 -7.96 4.73
CA ALA A 50 7.54 -7.47 3.89
C ALA A 50 8.79 -7.17 4.72
N THR A 51 9.94 -7.66 4.26
CA THR A 51 11.27 -7.37 4.82
C THR A 51 11.93 -6.21 4.08
N VAL A 52 13.05 -5.71 4.58
CA VAL A 52 13.84 -4.67 3.91
C VAL A 52 14.30 -5.11 2.52
N GLU A 53 14.73 -6.38 2.36
CA GLU A 53 15.18 -6.91 1.08
C GLU A 53 14.03 -7.08 0.07
N ASP A 54 12.81 -7.38 0.55
CA ASP A 54 11.60 -7.39 -0.28
C ASP A 54 11.32 -5.98 -0.85
N LEU A 55 11.45 -4.95 -0.02
CA LEU A 55 11.25 -3.55 -0.44
C LEU A 55 12.32 -3.10 -1.43
N ARG A 56 13.58 -3.49 -1.21
CA ARG A 56 14.68 -3.21 -2.14
C ARG A 56 14.43 -3.87 -3.50
N SER A 57 14.04 -5.14 -3.50
CA SER A 57 13.71 -5.90 -4.71
C SER A 57 12.53 -5.28 -5.46
N PHE A 58 11.51 -4.83 -4.72
CA PHE A 58 10.37 -4.13 -5.30
C PHE A 58 10.77 -2.79 -5.93
N GLN A 59 11.64 -2.01 -5.29
CA GLN A 59 12.14 -0.76 -5.86
C GLN A 59 12.93 -0.98 -7.15
N LEU A 60 13.80 -1.99 -7.21
CA LEU A 60 14.50 -2.37 -8.44
C LEU A 60 13.51 -2.78 -9.54
N HIS A 61 12.52 -3.62 -9.20
CA HIS A 61 11.45 -4.01 -10.13
C HIS A 61 10.69 -2.79 -10.69
N LEU A 62 10.41 -1.78 -9.87
CA LEU A 62 9.76 -0.55 -10.34
C LEU A 62 10.64 0.23 -11.34
N VAL A 63 11.95 0.30 -11.10
CA VAL A 63 12.91 0.93 -12.02
C VAL A 63 12.95 0.18 -13.35
N ASP A 64 13.10 -1.14 -13.31
CA ASP A 64 13.20 -1.99 -14.51
C ASP A 64 11.93 -1.97 -15.36
N THR A 65 10.77 -1.77 -14.73
CA THR A 65 9.46 -1.66 -15.41
C THR A 65 9.13 -0.25 -15.88
N GLY A 66 10.07 0.70 -15.81
CA GLY A 66 9.92 2.05 -16.33
C GLY A 66 9.15 3.00 -15.42
N THR A 67 9.01 2.69 -14.13
CA THR A 67 8.53 3.67 -13.15
C THR A 67 9.64 4.67 -12.90
N SER A 68 9.47 5.90 -13.42
CA SER A 68 10.42 6.98 -13.12
C SER A 68 10.45 7.28 -11.61
N PRO A 69 11.61 7.69 -11.06
CA PRO A 69 11.66 8.24 -9.71
C PRO A 69 10.66 9.41 -9.62
N ILE A 70 9.83 9.42 -8.58
CA ILE A 70 8.93 10.54 -8.26
C ILE A 70 9.75 11.66 -7.63
#